data_AF-A0A2S9S5L5-F1
#
_entry.id   AF-A0A2S9S5L5-F1
#
_cell.length_a   1.000
_cell.length_b   1.000
_cell.length_c   1.000
_cell.angle_alpha   90.00
_cell.angle_beta   90.00
_cell.angle_gamma   90.00
#
_symmetry.space_group_name_H-M   'P 1'
#
loop_
_entity.id
_entity.type
_entity.pdbx_description
1 polymer ?
#
loop_
_entity_poly.entity_id
_entity_poly.type
_entity_poly.pdbx_seq_one_letter_code
_entity_poly.pdbx_strand_id
1 'polypeptide(L)' 'MSENNGWIKCSERLPDTFTGFDLLIRSLPVLVYGKYTAGENNKIFGAQIFGDKWYSADGECAEITHWQPMPQPPEE' A
#
# COMPACT_ATOMS: atom_id res chain seq x y z
N MET A 1 5.64 16.42 -14.34
CA MET A 1 6.37 15.73 -13.26
C MET A 1 5.42 15.70 -12.08
N SER A 2 4.87 14.54 -11.73
CA SER A 2 3.99 14.43 -10.57
C SER A 2 4.76 14.90 -9.33
N GLU A 3 4.15 15.74 -8.49
CA GLU A 3 4.76 16.09 -7.21
C GLU A 3 5.05 14.81 -6.41
N ASN A 4 6.16 14.79 -5.66
CA ASN A 4 6.57 13.67 -4.82
C ASN A 4 6.75 12.32 -5.56
N ASN A 5 7.20 12.32 -6.81
CA ASN A 5 7.41 11.09 -7.61
C ASN A 5 6.16 10.19 -7.72
N GLY A 6 4.95 10.76 -7.62
CA GLY A 6 3.70 10.00 -7.70
C GLY A 6 3.26 9.32 -6.40
N TRP A 7 3.98 9.53 -5.29
CA TRP A 7 3.60 9.03 -3.97
C TRP A 7 2.47 9.84 -3.35
N ILE A 8 1.43 9.13 -2.92
CA ILE A 8 0.22 9.68 -2.29
C ILE A 8 0.33 9.45 -0.78
N LYS A 9 0.12 10.49 0.04
CA LYS A 9 0.07 10.32 1.50
C LYS A 9 -1.17 9.55 1.91
N CYS A 10 -1.02 8.58 2.80
CA CYS A 10 -2.16 7.80 3.32
C CYS A 10 -3.20 8.67 4.03
N SER A 11 -2.77 9.79 4.65
CA SER A 11 -3.67 10.75 5.30
C SER A 11 -4.46 11.62 4.32
N GLU A 12 -4.02 11.73 3.06
CA GLU A 12 -4.74 12.47 2.02
C GLU A 12 -5.76 11.57 1.32
N ARG A 13 -5.32 10.36 0.96
CA ARG A 13 -6.16 9.38 0.26
C ARG A 13 -5.63 7.98 0.49
N LEU A 14 -6.53 7.02 0.69
CA LEU A 14 -6.21 5.59 0.72
C LEU A 14 -6.46 4.95 -0.66
N PRO A 15 -5.86 3.79 -0.96
CA PRO A 15 -6.17 3.05 -2.17
C PRO A 15 -7.66 2.71 -2.25
N ASP A 16 -8.18 2.64 -3.47
CA ASP A 16 -9.57 2.23 -3.69
C ASP A 16 -9.75 0.78 -3.24
N THR A 17 -10.80 0.56 -2.45
CA THR A 17 -11.17 -0.76 -1.94
C THR A 17 -12.35 -1.31 -2.71
N PHE A 18 -12.40 -2.63 -2.80
CA PHE A 18 -13.50 -3.37 -3.40
C PHE A 18 -13.87 -4.54 -2.51
N THR A 19 -15.13 -4.96 -2.58
CA THR A 19 -15.59 -6.19 -1.94
C THR A 19 -15.21 -7.36 -2.84
N GLY A 20 -14.29 -8.19 -2.37
CA GLY A 20 -13.90 -9.42 -3.06
C GLY A 20 -15.01 -10.48 -3.02
N PHE A 21 -14.80 -11.57 -3.77
CA PHE A 21 -15.70 -12.74 -3.74
C PHE A 21 -15.80 -13.40 -2.36
N ASP A 22 -14.80 -13.16 -1.50
CA ASP A 22 -14.75 -13.59 -0.10
C ASP A 22 -15.56 -12.67 0.84
N LEU A 23 -16.30 -11.69 0.30
CA LEU A 23 -17.02 -10.64 1.04
C LEU A 23 -16.10 -9.75 1.89
N LEU A 24 -14.79 -9.74 1.60
CA LEU A 24 -13.83 -8.92 2.31
C LEU A 24 -13.55 -7.63 1.55
N ILE A 25 -13.49 -6.52 2.29
CA ILE A 25 -13.18 -5.19 1.73
C ILE A 25 -11.67 -4.99 1.75
N ARG A 26 -11.07 -4.99 0.56
CA ARG A 26 -9.61 -4.80 0.40
C ARG A 26 -9.27 -3.97 -0.83
N SER A 27 -8.08 -3.40 -0.87
CA SER A 27 -7.53 -2.82 -2.10
C SER A 27 -6.85 -3.86 -2.97
N LEU A 28 -6.51 -3.46 -4.20
CA LEU A 28 -5.47 -4.15 -4.96
C LEU A 28 -4.11 -3.98 -4.25
N PRO A 29 -3.13 -4.87 -4.49
CA PRO A 29 -1.76 -4.65 -4.07
C PRO A 29 -1.20 -3.36 -4.66
N VAL A 30 -0.57 -2.56 -3.81
CA VAL A 30 0.06 -1.29 -4.14
C VAL A 30 1.49 -1.25 -3.59
N LEU A 31 2.30 -0.34 -4.10
CA LEU A 31 3.59 -0.01 -3.50
C LEU A 31 3.36 0.94 -2.32
N VAL A 32 4.01 0.66 -1.21
CA VAL A 32 3.92 1.46 0.02
C VAL A 32 5.30 1.90 0.48
N TYR A 33 5.36 3.04 1.16
CA TYR A 33 6.53 3.53 1.88
C TYR A 33 6.20 3.68 3.36
N GLY A 34 6.87 2.88 4.19
CA GLY A 34 6.60 2.81 5.61
C GLY A 34 7.39 1.74 6.32
N LYS A 35 6.96 1.42 7.54
CA LYS A 35 7.54 0.41 8.40
C LYS A 35 6.76 -0.87 8.26
N TYR A 36 7.49 -1.92 7.93
CA TYR A 36 6.97 -3.27 7.90
C TYR A 36 6.70 -3.74 9.33
N THR A 37 7.74 -3.70 10.18
CA THR A 37 7.67 -4.02 11.60
C THR A 37 7.94 -2.78 12.45
N ALA A 38 7.34 -2.70 13.63
CA ALA A 38 7.60 -1.62 14.58
C ALA A 38 9.08 -1.60 14.98
N GLY A 39 9.69 -0.42 14.96
CA GLY A 39 11.12 -0.22 15.27
C GLY A 39 12.06 -0.32 14.07
N GLU A 40 11.55 -0.64 12.87
CA GLU A 40 12.34 -0.58 11.64
C GLU A 40 12.32 0.81 10.99
N ASN A 41 13.28 1.04 10.08
CA ASN A 41 13.28 2.19 9.19
C ASN A 41 12.23 2.02 8.09
N ASN A 42 11.81 3.16 7.52
CA ASN A 42 10.89 3.15 6.39
C ASN A 42 11.57 2.52 5.16
N LYS A 43 10.81 1.65 4.48
CA LYS A 43 11.21 0.94 3.27
C LYS A 43 10.06 0.93 2.27
N ILE A 44 10.42 0.67 1.02
CA ILE A 44 9.47 0.49 -0.07
C ILE A 44 9.16 -1.00 -0.20
N PHE A 45 7.88 -1.37 -0.19
CA PHE A 45 7.44 -2.76 -0.35
C PHE A 45 6.00 -2.84 -0.88
N GLY A 46 5.53 -4.04 -1.19
CA GLY A 46 4.14 -4.28 -1.61
C GLY A 46 3.23 -4.53 -0.41
N ALA A 47 2.09 -3.86 -0.37
CA ALA A 47 1.05 -4.08 0.63
C ALA A 47 -0.35 -3.79 0.05
N GLN A 48 -1.38 -4.15 0.79
CA GLN A 48 -2.77 -3.86 0.48
C GLN A 48 -3.48 -3.41 1.74
N ILE A 49 -4.51 -2.57 1.60
CA ILE A 49 -5.37 -2.22 2.72
C ILE A 49 -6.47 -3.27 2.86
N PHE A 50 -6.79 -3.60 4.10
CA PHE A 50 -7.90 -4.47 4.47
C PHE A 50 -8.62 -3.83 5.64
N GLY A 51 -9.85 -3.37 5.43
CA GLY A 51 -10.51 -2.47 6.37
C GLY A 51 -9.72 -1.16 6.53
N ASP A 52 -9.25 -0.89 7.75
CA ASP A 52 -8.47 0.29 8.14
C ASP A 52 -6.97 0.00 8.31
N LYS A 53 -6.54 -1.24 8.06
CA LYS A 53 -5.18 -1.70 8.32
C LYS A 53 -4.44 -2.10 7.05
N TRP A 54 -3.12 -1.98 7.10
CA TRP A 54 -2.24 -2.38 6.01
C TRP A 54 -1.70 -3.77 6.24
N TYR A 55 -1.72 -4.59 5.19
CA TYR A 55 -1.22 -5.96 5.20
C TYR A 55 -0.24 -6.18 4.05
N SER A 56 0.89 -6.78 4.36
CA SER A 56 1.87 -7.29 3.42
C SER A 56 1.79 -8.82 3.34
N ALA A 57 2.73 -9.44 2.63
CA ALA A 57 2.83 -10.89 2.55
C ALA A 57 3.08 -11.56 3.92
N ASP A 58 3.75 -10.91 4.87
CA ASP A 58 4.04 -11.48 6.20
C ASP A 58 3.04 -11.04 7.28
N GLY A 59 2.03 -10.23 6.96
CA GLY A 59 0.95 -9.86 7.90
C GLY A 59 0.71 -8.35 8.04
N GLU A 60 0.21 -7.94 9.20
CA GLU A 60 -0.13 -6.54 9.49
C GLU A 60 1.13 -5.67 9.54
N CYS A 61 1.12 -4.57 8.80
CA CYS A 61 2.21 -3.61 8.75
C CYS A 61 2.12 -2.63 9.93
N ALA A 62 3.27 -2.19 10.44
CA ALA A 62 3.32 -1.28 11.59
C ALA A 62 2.85 0.14 11.25
N GLU A 63 3.40 0.77 10.22
CA GLU A 63 3.08 2.15 9.88
C GLU A 63 3.31 2.42 8.40
N ILE A 64 2.28 2.84 7.67
CA ILE A 64 2.41 3.21 6.26
C ILE A 64 2.12 4.70 6.09
N THR A 65 3.06 5.41 5.46
CA THR A 65 2.98 6.88 5.31
C THR A 65 2.52 7.28 3.91
N HIS A 66 2.98 6.57 2.89
CA HIS A 66 2.66 6.86 1.49
C HIS A 66 2.41 5.57 0.71
N TRP A 67 1.67 5.68 -0.38
CA TRP A 67 1.45 4.61 -1.35
C TRP A 67 1.46 5.13 -2.79
N GLN A 68 1.61 4.21 -3.74
CA GLN A 68 1.40 4.47 -5.16
C GLN A 68 0.90 3.20 -5.86
N PRO A 69 0.22 3.31 -7.01
CA PRO A 69 -0.12 2.15 -7.84
C PRO A 69 1.13 1.32 -8.19
N MET A 70 0.96 0.02 -8.39
CA MET A 70 2.06 -0.81 -8.92
C MET A 70 2.52 -0.28 -10.28
N PRO A 71 3.83 -0.33 -10.59
CA PRO A 71 4.32 0.00 -11.92
C PRO A 71 3.71 -0.95 -12.95
N GLN A 72 3.62 -0.47 -14.18
CA GLN A 72 3.27 -1.35 -15.29
C GLN A 72 4.35 -2.45 -15.42
N PRO A 73 3.96 -3.68 -15.75
CA PRO A 73 4.92 -4.73 -16.06
C PRO A 73 5.82 -4.29 -17.23
N PRO A 74 7.06 -4.81 -17.32
CA PRO A 74 7.92 -4.51 -18.45
C PRO A 74 7.27 -4.97 -19.76
N GLU A 75 7.46 -4.18 -20.81
CA GLU A 75 7.13 -4.57 -22.18
C GLU A 75 8.20 -5.57 -22.68
N GLU A 76 7.79 -6.56 -23.48
CA GLU A 76 8.70 -7.55 -24.10
C GLU A 76 9.52 -6.97 -25.26
#